data_AF-A0A071M526-F1
#
_entry.id   AF-A0A071M526-F1
#
_cell.length_a   1.000
_cell.length_b   1.000
_cell.length_c   1.000
_cell.angle_alpha   90.00
_cell.angle_beta   90.00
_cell.angle_gamma   90.00
#
_symmetry.space_group_name_H-M   'P 1'
#
loop_
_entity.id
_entity.type
_entity.pdbx_description
1 polymer ?
#
loop_
_entity_poly.entity_id
_entity_poly.type
_entity_poly.pdbx_seq_one_letter_code
_entity_poly.pdbx_strand_id
1 'polypeptide(L)'
;RPVEVDVDSEVIELFVDDRPVEVEVDSESIELFADDRPVEVEVDSEVIELFADERPVEVDVDSEVIELLAEDRPVEVDVDSEVIELLAEDRPVDVEVDS
;
A
#
# COMPACT_ATOMS: atom_id res chain seq x y z
N ARG A 1 -1.09 7.66 18.42
CA ARG A 1 -0.88 6.21 18.41
C ARG A 1 -1.63 5.71 17.20
N PRO A 2 -0.97 4.99 16.30
CA PRO A 2 -1.62 4.38 15.15
C PRO A 2 -2.72 3.43 15.63
N VAL A 3 -3.65 3.14 14.72
CA VAL A 3 -4.58 2.03 14.90
C VAL A 3 -3.88 0.80 14.33
N GLU A 4 -3.77 -0.26 15.13
CA GLU A 4 -3.22 -1.55 14.72
C GLU A 4 -4.38 -2.43 14.21
N VAL A 5 -4.22 -3.02 13.04
CA VAL A 5 -5.24 -3.87 12.40
C VAL A 5 -4.60 -5.13 11.82
N ASP A 6 -4.98 -6.29 12.33
CA ASP A 6 -4.65 -7.60 11.76
C ASP A 6 -5.84 -8.13 10.97
N VAL A 7 -5.61 -8.56 9.73
CA VAL A 7 -6.69 -9.10 8.89
C VAL A 7 -6.25 -10.38 8.16
N ASP A 8 -6.96 -11.47 8.46
CA ASP A 8 -6.88 -12.77 7.76
C ASP A 8 -8.15 -12.93 6.90
N SER A 9 -8.06 -12.72 5.58
CA SER A 9 -9.19 -12.92 4.66
C SER A 9 -8.71 -13.25 3.24
N GLU A 10 -9.60 -13.72 2.38
CA GLU A 10 -9.22 -13.98 0.97
C GLU A 10 -8.99 -12.66 0.22
N VAL A 11 -9.84 -11.65 0.46
CA VAL A 11 -9.77 -10.32 -0.15
C VAL A 11 -10.16 -9.25 0.89
N ILE A 12 -9.44 -8.13 0.91
CA ILE A 12 -9.68 -7.01 1.83
C ILE A 12 -9.60 -5.66 1.10
N GLU A 13 -10.48 -4.74 1.48
CA GLU A 13 -10.48 -3.34 1.07
C GLU A 13 -10.34 -2.46 2.34
N LEU A 14 -9.32 -1.60 2.41
CA LEU A 14 -9.12 -0.68 3.55
C LEU A 14 -9.19 0.79 3.13
N PHE A 15 -9.87 1.57 3.98
CA PHE A 15 -10.06 3.01 3.81
C PHE A 15 -9.59 3.75 5.07
N VAL A 16 -8.69 4.73 4.90
CA VAL A 16 -8.08 5.46 6.02
C VAL A 16 -8.26 6.98 5.88
N ASP A 17 -9.06 7.56 6.78
CA ASP A 17 -9.29 9.02 6.87
C ASP A 17 -8.47 9.70 7.98
N ASP A 18 -8.86 9.52 9.25
CA ASP A 18 -8.56 10.51 10.30
C ASP A 18 -7.26 10.24 11.08
N ARG A 19 -6.72 9.02 11.02
CA ARG A 19 -5.61 8.59 11.88
C ARG A 19 -4.64 7.74 11.09
N PRO A 20 -3.33 7.83 11.39
CA PRO A 20 -2.38 6.87 10.88
C PRO A 20 -2.79 5.46 11.33
N VAL A 21 -2.66 4.50 10.43
CA VAL A 21 -2.99 3.10 10.64
C VAL A 21 -1.74 2.29 10.32
N GLU A 22 -1.43 1.34 11.18
CA GLU A 22 -0.46 0.28 10.96
C GLU A 22 -1.29 -0.99 10.68
N VAL A 23 -1.08 -1.60 9.51
CA VAL A 23 -1.87 -2.76 9.06
C VAL A 23 -0.92 -3.91 8.75
N GLU A 24 -1.23 -5.09 9.31
CA GLU A 24 -0.64 -6.37 8.90
C GLU A 24 -1.72 -7.19 8.18
N VAL A 25 -1.45 -7.56 6.92
CA VAL A 25 -2.40 -8.33 6.09
C VAL A 25 -1.77 -9.62 5.58
N ASP A 26 -2.46 -10.73 5.86
CA ASP A 26 -2.21 -12.07 5.30
C ASP A 26 -3.45 -12.44 4.47
N SER A 27 -3.39 -12.21 3.15
CA SER A 27 -4.54 -12.36 2.23
C SER A 27 -4.11 -12.71 0.82
N GLU A 28 -5.03 -13.19 -0.02
CA GLU A 28 -4.67 -13.44 -1.43
C GLU A 28 -4.55 -12.10 -2.19
N SER A 29 -5.39 -11.12 -1.84
CA SER A 29 -5.42 -9.81 -2.48
C SER A 29 -5.84 -8.69 -1.52
N ILE A 30 -5.27 -7.50 -1.71
CA ILE A 30 -5.63 -6.30 -0.94
C ILE A 30 -5.76 -5.05 -1.83
N GLU A 31 -6.76 -4.22 -1.54
CA GLU A 31 -6.92 -2.87 -2.11
C GLU A 31 -6.86 -1.82 -0.97
N LEU A 32 -5.99 -0.82 -1.11
CA LEU A 32 -5.78 0.22 -0.09
C LEU A 32 -6.05 1.61 -0.62
N PHE A 33 -6.80 2.41 0.16
CA PHE A 33 -7.09 3.80 -0.15
C PHE A 33 -6.77 4.71 1.04
N ALA A 34 -5.99 5.77 0.79
CA ALA A 34 -5.59 6.77 1.79
C ALA A 34 -5.84 8.22 1.33
N ASP A 35 -6.69 8.94 2.08
CA ASP A 35 -7.02 10.36 1.83
C ASP A 35 -6.16 11.29 2.72
N ASP A 36 -6.40 11.30 4.04
CA ASP A 36 -6.06 12.45 4.89
C ASP A 36 -4.76 12.28 5.73
N ARG A 37 -4.27 11.05 5.88
CA ARG A 37 -3.14 10.69 6.78
C ARG A 37 -2.25 9.61 6.17
N PRO A 38 -0.94 9.59 6.54
CA PRO A 38 -0.06 8.52 6.10
C PRO A 38 -0.51 7.18 6.66
N VAL A 39 -0.33 6.14 5.86
CA VAL A 39 -0.61 4.74 6.18
C VAL A 39 0.70 3.99 6.05
N GLU A 40 1.01 3.17 7.06
CA GLU A 40 2.13 2.23 7.08
C GLU A 40 1.51 0.83 7.00
N VAL A 41 1.90 0.04 6.00
CA VAL A 41 1.28 -1.26 5.74
C VAL A 41 2.35 -2.31 5.47
N GLU A 42 2.28 -3.42 6.19
CA GLU A 42 3.06 -4.64 5.92
C GLU A 42 2.09 -5.68 5.33
N VAL A 43 2.40 -6.17 4.13
CA VAL A 43 1.52 -7.12 3.42
C VAL A 43 2.28 -8.35 2.93
N ASP A 44 1.75 -9.51 3.30
CA ASP A 44 2.11 -10.83 2.77
C ASP A 44 0.89 -11.31 1.96
N SER A 45 0.84 -10.93 0.67
CA SER A 45 -0.29 -11.23 -0.22
C SER A 45 0.17 -11.60 -1.63
N GLU A 46 -0.67 -12.23 -2.46
CA GLU A 46 -0.25 -12.54 -3.84
C GLU A 46 -0.30 -11.27 -4.72
N VAL A 47 -1.32 -10.42 -4.50
CA VAL A 47 -1.57 -9.20 -5.27
C VAL A 47 -1.93 -8.01 -4.38
N ILE A 48 -1.38 -6.83 -4.69
CA ILE A 48 -1.67 -5.57 -4.00
C ILE A 48 -2.05 -4.47 -4.98
N GLU A 49 -3.12 -3.74 -4.70
CA GLU A 49 -3.49 -2.50 -5.38
C GLU A 49 -3.51 -1.33 -4.37
N LEU A 50 -2.70 -0.29 -4.60
CA LEU A 50 -2.65 0.90 -3.71
C LEU A 50 -3.12 2.17 -4.43
N PHE A 51 -3.88 2.99 -3.72
CA PHE A 51 -4.33 4.30 -4.17
C PHE A 51 -4.09 5.38 -3.10
N ALA A 52 -3.40 6.45 -3.49
CA ALA A 52 -3.07 7.57 -2.61
C ALA A 52 -3.43 8.94 -3.22
N ASP A 53 -4.29 9.69 -2.53
CA ASP A 53 -4.68 11.05 -2.91
C ASP A 53 -3.83 12.09 -2.15
N GLU A 54 -4.18 12.48 -0.92
CA GLU A 54 -3.64 13.72 -0.34
C GLU A 54 -2.36 13.57 0.49
N ARG A 55 -1.96 12.33 0.83
CA ARG A 55 -0.82 12.01 1.72
C ARG A 55 0.02 10.84 1.24
N PRO A 56 1.33 10.81 1.60
CA PRO A 56 2.19 9.70 1.23
C PRO A 56 1.76 8.43 1.96
N VAL A 57 1.89 7.32 1.26
CA VAL A 57 1.72 5.96 1.77
C VAL A 57 3.10 5.29 1.75
N GLU A 58 3.47 4.67 2.86
CA GLU A 58 4.68 3.86 3.00
C GLU A 58 4.23 2.40 3.13
N VAL A 59 4.66 1.54 2.21
CA VAL A 59 4.27 0.12 2.21
C VAL A 59 5.49 -0.78 2.04
N ASP A 60 5.60 -1.78 2.91
CA ASP A 60 6.51 -2.90 2.81
C ASP A 60 5.73 -4.12 2.31
N VAL A 61 6.14 -4.68 1.17
CA VAL A 61 5.39 -5.74 0.49
C VAL A 61 6.27 -6.96 0.16
N ASP A 62 5.84 -8.12 0.66
CA ASP A 62 6.32 -9.45 0.29
C ASP A 62 5.27 -10.15 -0.64
N SER A 63 5.03 -9.60 -1.83
CA SER A 63 3.99 -10.09 -2.77
C SER A 63 4.54 -10.52 -4.13
N GLU A 64 3.77 -11.29 -4.92
CA GLU A 64 4.19 -11.60 -6.31
C GLU A 64 3.94 -10.43 -7.27
N VAL A 65 2.84 -9.70 -7.08
CA VAL A 65 2.42 -8.60 -7.97
C VAL A 65 1.93 -7.39 -7.17
N ILE A 66 2.35 -6.20 -7.59
CA ILE A 66 1.91 -4.92 -7.01
C ILE A 66 1.51 -3.95 -8.12
N GLU A 67 0.34 -3.32 -7.98
CA GLU A 67 -0.12 -2.19 -8.79
C GLU A 67 -0.28 -0.94 -7.92
N LEU A 68 0.41 0.15 -8.28
CA LEU A 68 0.40 1.41 -7.53
C LEU A 68 -0.21 2.55 -8.33
N LEU A 69 -1.12 3.29 -7.72
CA LEU A 69 -1.71 4.51 -8.27
C LEU A 69 -1.52 5.71 -7.33
N ALA A 70 -0.84 6.74 -7.83
CA ALA A 70 -0.60 7.99 -7.12
C ALA A 70 -1.09 9.20 -7.92
N GLU A 71 -2.10 9.90 -7.40
CA GLU A 71 -2.55 11.17 -7.97
C GLU A 71 -1.76 12.32 -7.33
N ASP A 72 -2.07 12.72 -6.10
CA ASP A 72 -1.66 14.02 -5.56
C ASP A 72 -0.39 14.02 -4.68
N ARG A 73 0.10 12.85 -4.25
CA ARG A 73 1.30 12.68 -3.40
C ARG A 73 2.20 11.51 -3.80
N PRO A 74 3.50 11.57 -3.43
CA PRO A 74 4.39 10.44 -3.68
C PRO A 74 4.01 9.25 -2.80
N VAL A 75 4.16 8.06 -3.37
CA VAL A 75 4.09 6.78 -2.67
C VAL A 75 5.51 6.24 -2.60
N GLU A 76 5.94 5.83 -1.41
CA GLU A 76 7.22 5.16 -1.16
C GLU A 76 6.92 3.69 -0.88
N VAL A 77 7.47 2.78 -1.68
CA VAL A 77 7.23 1.34 -1.51
C VAL A 77 8.54 0.58 -1.57
N ASP A 78 8.76 -0.26 -0.56
CA ASP A 78 9.80 -1.27 -0.49
C ASP A 78 9.17 -2.62 -0.85
N VAL A 79 9.68 -3.26 -1.90
CA VAL A 79 9.06 -4.48 -2.45
C VAL A 79 10.10 -5.56 -2.70
N ASP A 80 9.78 -6.78 -2.25
CA ASP A 80 10.51 -8.01 -2.56
C ASP A 80 9.76 -8.83 -3.66
N SER A 81 9.06 -8.13 -4.56
CA SER A 81 8.17 -8.71 -5.59
C SER A 81 8.83 -8.98 -6.94
N GLU A 82 8.37 -10.03 -7.65
CA GLU A 82 8.87 -10.37 -9.00
C GLU A 82 8.35 -9.38 -10.07
N VAL A 83 7.14 -8.81 -9.87
CA VAL A 83 6.49 -7.90 -10.84
C VAL A 83 5.87 -6.69 -10.13
N ILE A 84 6.17 -5.48 -10.64
CA ILE A 84 5.64 -4.21 -10.13
C ILE A 84 5.13 -3.38 -11.32
N GLU A 85 3.88 -2.94 -11.26
CA GLU A 85 3.28 -2.00 -12.21
C GLU A 85 2.96 -0.66 -11.53
N LEU A 86 3.46 0.44 -12.10
CA LEU A 86 3.37 1.77 -11.51
C LEU A 86 2.63 2.73 -12.42
N LEU A 87 1.57 3.36 -11.91
CA LEU A 87 0.87 4.46 -12.54
C LEU A 87 0.87 5.69 -11.63
N ALA A 88 1.43 6.79 -12.13
CA ALA A 88 1.49 8.03 -11.39
C ALA A 88 1.12 9.19 -12.31
N GLU A 89 0.11 9.96 -11.93
CA GLU A 89 -0.45 10.99 -12.80
C GLU A 89 0.19 12.36 -12.54
N ASP A 90 0.29 12.78 -11.27
CA ASP A 90 0.82 14.11 -10.90
C ASP A 90 2.07 14.10 -10.00
N ARG A 91 2.44 12.97 -9.39
CA ARG A 91 3.57 12.86 -8.44
C ARG A 91 4.46 11.65 -8.70
N PRO A 92 5.76 11.69 -8.29
CA PRO A 92 6.63 10.54 -8.45
C PRO A 92 6.23 9.41 -7.49
N VAL A 93 6.38 8.18 -7.95
CA VAL A 93 6.37 6.98 -7.11
C VAL A 93 7.82 6.55 -6.97
N ASP A 94 8.31 6.50 -5.74
CA ASP A 94 9.66 6.06 -5.41
C ASP A 94 9.55 4.60 -4.95
N VAL A 95 10.25 3.69 -5.66
CA VAL A 95 10.22 2.25 -5.38
C VAL A 95 11.63 1.77 -5.17
N GLU A 96 11.87 1.14 -4.02
CA GLU A 96 13.07 0.36 -3.75
C GLU A 96 12.70 -1.12 -3.92
N VAL A 97 13.54 -1.85 -4.66
CA VAL A 97 13.34 -3.28 -4.94
C VAL A 97 14.56 -4.01 -4.41
N ASP A 98 14.39 -4.77 -3.34
CA ASP A 98 15.42 -5.66 -2.85
C ASP A 98 15.44 -6.95 -3.72
N SER A 99 16.62 -7.56 -3.88
CA SER A 99 16.86 -8.68 -4.81
C SER A 99 17.87 -9.69 -4.29
#